data_AF-A0ABC9YIJ4-F1
#
_entry.id   AF-A0ABC9YIJ4-F1
#
_cell.length_a   1.000
_cell.length_b   1.000
_cell.length_c   1.000
_cell.angle_alpha   90.00
_cell.angle_beta   90.00
_cell.angle_gamma   90.00
#
_symmetry.space_group_name_H-M   'P 1'
#
loop_
_entity.id
_entity.type
_entity.pdbx_description
1 polymer ?
#
loop_
_entity_poly.entity_id
_entity_poly.type
_entity_poly.pdbx_seq_one_letter_code
_entity_poly.pdbx_strand_id
1 'polypeptide(L)'
;MRKDFSRLPGEHIITWLLRCWDNRASSLEMEGREAKQLGSLSREGGIDKAIGKKAQALSLWRQLLSSVRERYPFSKDVICQPGKWTTMERGIQYLRELAMREMVYYDPDNAQLPTDPDEVQCTRPMWRKFVRNAPSSYANSLAVMDWKGEEAPTVDEVAGRLRQYEESLSSSLISAVEKLSWKLQQLEENLSYSPTVQTTISAIRSKCFSAQERGYRGYTP
;
A
#
# COMPACT_ATOMS: atom_id res chain seq x y z
N MET A 1 -10.75 -22.57 -0.90
CA MET A 1 -10.45 -23.02 -2.28
C MET A 1 -11.14 -22.18 -3.35
N ARG A 2 -12.47 -22.12 -3.50
CA ARG A 2 -13.10 -21.30 -4.57
C ARG A 2 -13.03 -19.77 -4.36
N LYS A 3 -13.07 -19.30 -3.10
CA LYS A 3 -13.12 -17.85 -2.80
C LYS A 3 -11.80 -17.13 -3.11
N ASP A 4 -10.70 -17.87 -3.07
CA ASP A 4 -9.35 -17.32 -3.11
C ASP A 4 -8.99 -16.78 -4.51
N PHE A 5 -9.64 -17.30 -5.56
CA PHE A 5 -9.44 -16.89 -6.96
C PHE A 5 -10.61 -16.12 -7.57
N SER A 6 -11.72 -15.96 -6.84
CA SER A 6 -12.88 -15.23 -7.36
C SER A 6 -12.72 -13.73 -7.15
N ARG A 7 -12.92 -12.91 -8.18
CA ARG A 7 -12.89 -11.46 -8.11
C ARG A 7 -13.99 -10.93 -7.19
N LEU A 8 -13.61 -10.01 -6.31
CA LEU A 8 -14.52 -9.37 -5.36
C LEU A 8 -15.36 -8.30 -6.07
N PRO A 9 -16.59 -8.00 -5.59
CA PRO A 9 -17.36 -6.86 -6.11
C PRO A 9 -16.57 -5.55 -6.02
N GLY A 10 -16.48 -4.82 -7.13
CA GLY A 10 -15.73 -3.55 -7.20
C GLY A 10 -14.20 -3.70 -7.27
N GLU A 11 -13.65 -4.91 -7.18
CA GLU A 11 -12.22 -5.15 -7.34
C GLU A 11 -11.81 -4.99 -8.81
N HIS A 12 -10.68 -4.29 -9.01
CA HIS A 12 -10.11 -4.09 -10.34
C HIS A 12 -9.45 -5.36 -10.86
N ILE A 13 -9.43 -5.51 -12.19
CA ILE A 13 -8.90 -6.73 -12.84
C ILE A 13 -7.46 -7.02 -12.46
N ILE A 14 -6.60 -6.00 -12.38
CA ILE A 14 -5.18 -6.15 -12.01
C ILE A 14 -5.02 -6.53 -10.54
N THR A 15 -5.75 -5.87 -9.64
CA THR A 15 -5.75 -6.19 -8.20
C THR A 15 -6.18 -7.64 -7.97
N TRP A 16 -7.22 -8.08 -8.68
CA TRP A 16 -7.68 -9.47 -8.67
C TRP A 16 -6.62 -10.44 -9.18
N LEU A 17 -5.98 -10.15 -10.32
CA LEU A 17 -4.90 -10.98 -10.87
C LEU A 17 -3.73 -11.12 -9.89
N LEU A 18 -3.28 -10.00 -9.31
CA LEU A 18 -2.21 -10.01 -8.32
C LEU A 18 -2.58 -10.83 -7.09
N ARG A 19 -3.83 -10.75 -6.62
CA ARG A 19 -4.31 -11.61 -5.53
C ARG A 19 -4.37 -13.09 -5.92
N CYS A 20 -4.75 -13.42 -7.15
CA CYS A 20 -4.67 -14.79 -7.65
C CYS A 20 -3.23 -15.31 -7.66
N TRP A 21 -2.27 -14.48 -8.08
CA TRP A 21 -0.84 -14.78 -8.01
C TRP A 21 -0.39 -15.06 -6.58
N ASP A 22 -0.69 -14.15 -5.64
CA ASP A 22 -0.34 -14.28 -4.22
C ASP A 22 -0.96 -15.54 -3.58
N ASN A 23 -2.12 -15.98 -4.08
CA ASN A 23 -2.79 -17.22 -3.70
C ASN A 23 -2.29 -18.47 -4.46
N ARG A 24 -1.10 -18.39 -5.07
CA ARG A 24 -0.41 -19.49 -5.77
C ARG A 24 -1.17 -20.05 -6.97
N ALA A 25 -1.87 -19.20 -7.72
CA ALA A 25 -2.50 -19.63 -8.98
C ALA A 25 -1.49 -20.22 -9.99
N SER A 26 -0.20 -19.88 -9.89
CA SER A 26 0.85 -20.43 -10.74
C SER A 26 1.21 -21.88 -10.43
N SER A 27 0.97 -22.34 -9.21
CA SER A 27 1.23 -23.72 -8.78
C SER A 27 0.08 -24.68 -9.08
N LEU A 28 -1.05 -24.18 -9.58
CA LEU A 28 -2.26 -24.96 -9.81
C LEU A 28 -2.40 -25.28 -11.30
N GLU A 29 -1.83 -26.41 -11.72
CA GLU A 29 -2.03 -26.96 -13.06
C GLU A 29 -3.46 -27.48 -13.20
N MET A 30 -4.14 -27.10 -14.28
CA MET A 30 -5.48 -27.58 -14.57
C MET A 30 -5.80 -27.56 -16.06
N GLU A 31 -6.69 -28.43 -16.49
CA GLU A 31 -7.26 -28.38 -17.83
C GLU A 31 -8.45 -27.40 -17.91
N GLY A 32 -8.81 -26.93 -19.11
CA GLY A 32 -9.94 -26.01 -19.26
C GLY A 32 -11.28 -26.56 -18.75
N ARG A 33 -11.45 -27.89 -18.73
CA ARG A 33 -12.64 -28.56 -18.15
C ARG A 33 -12.67 -28.46 -16.63
N GLU A 34 -11.52 -28.54 -15.97
CA GLU A 34 -11.39 -28.36 -14.52
C GLU A 34 -11.53 -26.88 -14.15
N ALA A 35 -10.98 -25.98 -14.97
CA ALA A 35 -11.15 -24.55 -14.81
C ALA A 35 -12.63 -24.12 -14.87
N LYS A 36 -13.45 -24.75 -15.75
CA LYS A 36 -14.91 -24.53 -15.76
C LYS A 36 -15.59 -24.91 -14.45
N GLN A 37 -15.09 -25.91 -13.72
CA GLN A 37 -15.65 -26.32 -12.43
C GLN A 37 -15.39 -25.29 -11.32
N LEU A 38 -14.48 -24.34 -11.53
CA LEU A 38 -14.27 -23.21 -10.62
C LEU A 38 -15.40 -22.18 -10.69
N GLY A 39 -16.20 -22.19 -11.76
CA GLY A 39 -17.29 -21.25 -11.98
C GLY A 39 -16.80 -19.89 -12.45
N SER A 40 -17.60 -18.84 -12.19
CA SER A 40 -17.28 -17.46 -12.57
C SER A 40 -16.20 -16.90 -11.65
N LEU A 41 -14.97 -16.80 -12.13
CA LEU A 41 -13.84 -16.24 -11.38
C LEU A 41 -13.76 -14.72 -11.56
N SER A 42 -13.85 -14.24 -12.80
CA SER A 42 -13.64 -12.83 -13.14
C SER A 42 -14.88 -11.95 -12.95
N ARG A 43 -16.08 -12.57 -12.89
CA ARG A 43 -17.39 -11.91 -12.98
C ARG A 43 -17.64 -11.23 -14.33
N GLU A 44 -16.85 -11.57 -15.34
CA GLU A 44 -16.99 -11.10 -16.71
C GLU A 44 -17.10 -12.31 -17.64
N GLY A 45 -18.29 -12.54 -18.21
CA GLY A 45 -18.57 -13.74 -19.00
C GLY A 45 -17.60 -14.00 -20.15
N GLY A 46 -17.00 -12.94 -20.73
CA GLY A 46 -15.96 -13.07 -21.76
C GLY A 46 -14.67 -13.71 -21.23
N ILE A 47 -14.20 -13.28 -20.06
CA ILE A 47 -12.98 -13.80 -19.43
C ILE A 47 -13.25 -15.21 -18.89
N ASP A 48 -14.37 -15.43 -18.20
CA ASP A 48 -14.72 -16.74 -17.63
C ASP A 48 -14.86 -17.82 -18.72
N LYS A 49 -15.42 -17.45 -19.88
CA LYS A 49 -15.51 -18.35 -21.03
C LYS A 49 -14.13 -18.65 -21.63
N ALA A 50 -13.24 -17.66 -21.71
CA ALA A 50 -11.89 -17.83 -22.24
C ALA A 50 -11.03 -18.73 -21.35
N ILE A 51 -11.15 -18.63 -20.02
CA ILE A 51 -10.45 -19.49 -19.06
C ILE A 51 -10.75 -20.97 -19.34
N GLY A 52 -12.03 -21.33 -19.49
CA GLY A 52 -12.43 -22.71 -19.75
C GLY A 52 -12.20 -23.22 -21.18
N LYS A 53 -11.75 -22.39 -22.12
CA LYS A 53 -11.65 -22.74 -23.55
C LYS A 53 -10.40 -23.56 -23.88
N LYS A 54 -9.33 -23.43 -23.09
CA LYS A 54 -8.03 -24.04 -23.40
C LYS A 54 -8.04 -25.55 -23.17
N ALA A 55 -7.69 -26.30 -24.21
CA ALA A 55 -7.59 -27.77 -24.17
C ALA A 55 -6.27 -28.27 -23.56
N GLN A 56 -5.22 -27.44 -23.59
CA GLN A 56 -3.92 -27.76 -22.99
C GLN A 56 -3.96 -27.55 -21.47
N ALA A 57 -3.35 -28.47 -20.72
CA ALA A 57 -3.07 -28.28 -19.30
C ALA A 57 -2.08 -27.13 -19.13
N LEU A 58 -2.50 -26.10 -18.41
CA LEU A 58 -1.69 -24.93 -18.07
C LEU A 58 -2.01 -24.56 -16.62
N SER A 59 -1.06 -23.93 -15.94
CA SER A 59 -1.35 -23.30 -14.66
C SER A 59 -2.53 -22.34 -14.77
N LEU A 60 -3.37 -22.29 -13.72
CA LEU A 60 -4.48 -21.34 -13.60
C LEU A 60 -3.99 -19.92 -13.90
N TRP A 61 -2.78 -19.57 -13.45
CA TRP A 61 -2.13 -18.32 -13.75
C TRP A 61 -2.04 -18.00 -15.25
N ARG A 62 -1.49 -18.92 -16.04
CA ARG A 62 -1.35 -18.75 -17.50
C ARG A 62 -2.71 -18.68 -18.19
N GLN A 63 -3.72 -19.37 -17.67
CA GLN A 63 -5.08 -19.28 -18.18
C GLN A 63 -5.70 -17.90 -17.90
N LEU A 64 -5.52 -17.38 -16.68
CA LEU A 64 -6.01 -16.07 -16.28
C LEU A 64 -5.38 -14.94 -17.12
N LEU A 65 -4.04 -14.90 -17.21
CA LEU A 65 -3.33 -13.88 -17.99
C LEU A 65 -3.79 -13.86 -19.45
N SER A 66 -3.85 -15.04 -20.08
CA SER A 66 -4.27 -15.16 -21.47
C SER A 66 -5.73 -14.73 -21.69
N SER A 67 -6.61 -15.05 -20.75
CA SER A 67 -8.04 -14.72 -20.85
C SER A 67 -8.29 -13.23 -20.67
N VAL A 68 -7.55 -12.60 -19.75
CA VAL A 68 -7.58 -11.14 -19.57
C VAL A 68 -7.01 -10.44 -20.81
N ARG A 69 -5.90 -10.94 -21.37
CA ARG A 69 -5.33 -10.40 -22.61
C ARG A 69 -6.27 -10.52 -23.82
N GLU A 70 -7.00 -11.63 -23.96
CA GLU A 70 -8.01 -11.81 -25.01
C GLU A 70 -9.17 -10.81 -24.86
N ARG A 71 -9.58 -10.53 -23.62
CA ARG A 71 -10.63 -9.55 -23.33
C ARG A 71 -10.17 -8.10 -23.51
N TYR A 72 -8.93 -7.81 -23.15
CA TYR A 72 -8.32 -6.48 -23.18
C TYR A 72 -7.03 -6.50 -24.02
N PRO A 73 -7.13 -6.42 -25.37
CA PRO A 73 -5.97 -6.57 -26.25
C PRO A 73 -4.91 -5.47 -26.08
N PHE A 74 -5.29 -4.28 -25.60
CA PHE A 74 -4.37 -3.17 -25.43
C PHE A 74 -4.12 -2.84 -23.96
N SER A 75 -2.86 -2.61 -23.61
CA SER A 75 -2.46 -2.30 -22.24
C SER A 75 -3.16 -1.10 -21.64
N LYS A 76 -3.52 -0.10 -22.45
CA LYS A 76 -4.27 1.09 -22.06
C LYS A 76 -5.69 0.80 -21.55
N ASP A 77 -6.29 -0.32 -21.95
CA ASP A 77 -7.66 -0.68 -21.58
C ASP A 77 -7.73 -1.29 -20.17
N VAL A 78 -6.58 -1.71 -19.63
CA VAL A 78 -6.44 -2.23 -18.28
C VAL A 78 -5.90 -1.16 -17.36
N ILE A 79 -6.74 -0.75 -16.41
CA ILE A 79 -6.43 0.29 -15.43
C ILE A 79 -5.83 -0.37 -14.18
N CYS A 80 -4.58 -0.04 -13.85
CA CYS A 80 -4.05 -0.24 -12.50
C CYS A 80 -4.61 0.88 -11.62
N GLN A 81 -5.11 0.58 -10.43
CA GLN A 81 -5.73 1.58 -9.58
C GLN A 81 -4.86 1.88 -8.36
N PRO A 82 -4.02 2.92 -8.44
CA PRO A 82 -3.65 3.66 -7.26
C PRO A 82 -4.72 4.74 -7.05
N GLY A 83 -5.79 4.44 -6.32
CA GLY A 83 -6.45 5.56 -5.64
C GLY A 83 -5.42 6.17 -4.70
N LYS A 84 -4.66 7.20 -5.15
CA LYS A 84 -3.57 7.92 -4.45
C LYS A 84 -3.11 7.16 -3.21
N TRP A 85 -2.24 6.17 -3.38
CA TRP A 85 -1.87 5.26 -2.29
C TRP A 85 -1.40 6.08 -1.10
N THR A 86 -1.82 5.76 0.12
CA THR A 86 -1.59 6.63 1.30
C THR A 86 -0.49 6.13 2.23
N THR A 87 -0.14 4.85 2.15
CA THR A 87 0.91 4.21 2.95
C THR A 87 1.94 3.57 2.03
N MET A 88 3.14 3.31 2.56
CA MET A 88 4.21 2.69 1.80
C MET A 88 3.81 1.30 1.26
N GLU A 89 3.09 0.50 2.05
CA GLU A 89 2.62 -0.84 1.68
C GLU A 89 1.59 -0.78 0.55
N ARG A 90 0.69 0.21 0.59
CA ARG A 90 -0.25 0.45 -0.52
C ARG A 90 0.49 0.91 -1.77
N GLY A 91 1.56 1.69 -1.61
CA GLY A 91 2.47 2.06 -2.69
C GLY A 91 3.13 0.82 -3.30
N ILE A 92 3.76 -0.03 -2.48
CA ILE A 92 4.40 -1.27 -2.93
C ILE A 92 3.39 -2.17 -3.64
N GLN A 93 2.18 -2.32 -3.10
CA GLN A 93 1.11 -3.06 -3.76
C GLN A 93 0.79 -2.45 -5.13
N TYR A 94 0.69 -1.13 -5.24
CA TYR A 94 0.48 -0.47 -6.52
C TYR A 94 1.64 -0.69 -7.51
N LEU A 95 2.88 -0.71 -7.04
CA LEU A 95 4.04 -1.04 -7.87
C LEU A 95 3.93 -2.46 -8.43
N ARG A 96 3.55 -3.44 -7.60
CA ARG A 96 3.27 -4.81 -8.04
C ARG A 96 2.11 -4.88 -9.02
N GLU A 97 1.07 -4.05 -8.85
CA GLU A 97 -0.04 -3.96 -9.82
C GLU A 97 0.43 -3.39 -11.18
N LEU A 98 1.35 -2.42 -11.18
CA LEU A 98 1.93 -1.95 -12.43
C LEU A 98 2.74 -3.05 -13.12
N ALA A 99 3.56 -3.79 -12.36
CA ALA A 99 4.31 -4.92 -12.86
C ALA A 99 3.39 -6.00 -13.44
N MET A 100 2.31 -6.31 -12.72
CA MET A 100 1.30 -7.25 -13.14
C MET A 100 0.66 -6.86 -14.48
N ARG A 101 0.41 -5.57 -14.69
CA ARG A 101 -0.10 -5.08 -15.97
C ARG A 101 0.93 -5.30 -17.08
N GLU A 102 2.20 -5.00 -16.87
CA GLU A 102 3.24 -5.30 -17.88
C GLU A 102 3.26 -6.80 -18.20
N MET A 103 3.14 -7.67 -17.18
CA MET A 103 3.09 -9.12 -17.36
C MET A 103 1.92 -9.63 -18.20
N VAL A 104 0.72 -9.04 -18.07
CA VAL A 104 -0.43 -9.40 -18.92
C VAL A 104 -0.12 -9.23 -20.41
N TYR A 105 0.72 -8.25 -20.76
CA TYR A 105 1.06 -7.92 -22.15
C TYR A 105 2.43 -8.42 -22.59
N TYR A 106 3.15 -9.12 -21.73
CA TYR A 106 4.36 -9.82 -22.14
C TYR A 106 4.06 -10.96 -23.10
N ASP A 107 5.07 -11.31 -23.90
CA ASP A 107 4.99 -12.44 -24.82
C ASP A 107 5.05 -13.76 -24.02
N PRO A 108 3.96 -14.55 -23.97
CA PRO A 108 3.91 -15.79 -23.20
C PRO A 108 4.85 -16.88 -23.75
N ASP A 109 5.33 -16.74 -24.99
CA ASP A 109 6.24 -17.70 -25.61
C ASP A 109 7.71 -17.37 -25.31
N ASN A 110 7.98 -16.20 -24.71
CA ASN A 110 9.31 -15.82 -24.29
C ASN A 110 9.64 -16.39 -22.90
N ALA A 111 10.32 -17.54 -22.89
CA ALA A 111 10.77 -18.23 -21.67
C ALA A 111 11.78 -17.44 -20.82
N GLN A 112 12.33 -16.33 -21.33
CA GLN A 112 13.27 -15.46 -20.60
C GLN A 112 12.56 -14.42 -19.71
N LEU A 113 11.22 -14.34 -19.76
CA LEU A 113 10.49 -13.33 -18.99
C LEU A 113 10.14 -13.80 -17.57
N PRO A 114 10.19 -12.90 -16.58
CA PRO A 114 9.84 -13.22 -15.20
C PRO A 114 8.44 -13.81 -15.10
N THR A 115 8.32 -14.92 -14.38
CA THR A 115 7.01 -15.51 -14.08
C THR A 115 6.38 -14.83 -12.86
N ASP A 116 7.18 -14.13 -12.05
CA ASP A 116 6.78 -13.43 -10.84
C ASP A 116 6.71 -11.90 -11.05
N PRO A 117 5.61 -11.21 -10.68
CA PRO A 117 5.53 -9.75 -10.67
C PRO A 117 6.62 -9.05 -9.86
N ASP A 118 7.15 -9.69 -8.81
CA ASP A 118 8.18 -9.12 -7.94
C ASP A 118 9.57 -9.16 -8.60
N GLU A 119 9.78 -10.05 -9.56
CA GLU A 119 11.02 -10.17 -10.36
C GLU A 119 11.01 -9.29 -11.62
N VAL A 120 9.87 -8.67 -11.96
CA VAL A 120 9.77 -7.77 -13.12
C VAL A 120 10.69 -6.57 -12.93
N GLN A 121 11.47 -6.24 -13.97
CA GLN A 121 12.27 -5.02 -13.97
C GLN A 121 11.39 -3.78 -13.82
N CYS A 122 11.69 -2.97 -12.81
CA CYS A 122 11.01 -1.72 -12.59
C CYS A 122 11.44 -0.72 -13.66
N THR A 123 10.59 -0.47 -14.65
CA THR A 123 10.95 0.44 -15.75
C THR A 123 10.79 1.91 -15.36
N ARG A 124 11.51 2.82 -16.03
CA ARG A 124 11.35 4.28 -15.81
C ARG A 124 9.90 4.77 -16.03
N PRO A 125 9.13 4.30 -17.05
CA PRO A 125 7.71 4.61 -17.15
C PRO A 125 6.88 4.12 -15.95
N MET A 126 7.18 2.93 -15.43
CA MET A 126 6.51 2.38 -14.25
C MET A 126 6.76 3.24 -13.01
N TRP A 127 8.02 3.60 -12.77
CA TRP A 127 8.41 4.50 -11.68
C TRP A 127 7.74 5.87 -11.77
N ARG A 128 7.69 6.48 -12.96
CA ARG A 128 7.02 7.77 -13.14
C ARG A 128 5.53 7.69 -12.79
N LYS A 129 4.84 6.59 -13.13
CA LYS A 129 3.45 6.37 -12.72
C LYS A 129 3.32 6.18 -11.21
N PHE A 130 4.24 5.43 -10.60
CA PHE A 130 4.32 5.24 -9.15
C PHE A 130 4.45 6.57 -8.39
N VAL A 131 5.46 7.38 -8.71
CA VAL A 131 5.74 8.66 -8.05
C VAL A 131 4.61 9.67 -8.27
N ARG A 132 4.01 9.73 -9.46
CA ARG A 132 2.87 10.63 -9.74
C ARG A 132 1.64 10.36 -8.87
N ASN A 133 1.48 9.12 -8.40
CA ASN A 133 0.37 8.75 -7.52
C ASN A 133 0.76 8.75 -6.04
N ALA A 134 1.98 9.19 -5.71
CA ALA A 134 2.44 9.28 -4.34
C ALA A 134 1.73 10.39 -3.56
N PRO A 135 1.51 10.20 -2.24
CA PRO A 135 1.19 11.26 -1.31
C PRO A 135 2.25 12.37 -1.37
N SER A 136 1.81 13.59 -1.12
CA SER A 136 2.70 14.76 -1.04
C SER A 136 3.86 14.58 -0.06
N SER A 137 3.66 13.83 1.04
CA SER A 137 4.70 13.51 2.03
C SER A 137 5.87 12.70 1.46
N TYR A 138 5.62 11.91 0.42
CA TYR A 138 6.64 11.04 -0.20
C TYR A 138 7.11 11.54 -1.57
N ALA A 139 6.27 12.28 -2.29
CA ALA A 139 6.47 12.61 -3.70
C ALA A 139 7.87 13.20 -4.02
N ASN A 140 8.33 14.19 -3.23
CA ASN A 140 9.62 14.84 -3.47
C ASN A 140 10.80 13.88 -3.22
N SER A 141 10.78 13.16 -2.10
CA SER A 141 11.83 12.21 -1.74
C SER A 141 11.93 11.05 -2.74
N LEU A 142 10.79 10.55 -3.20
CA LEU A 142 10.74 9.48 -4.20
C LEU A 142 11.19 9.99 -5.58
N ALA A 143 10.88 11.25 -5.94
CA ALA A 143 11.33 11.81 -7.23
C ALA A 143 12.86 11.88 -7.35
N VAL A 144 13.58 12.07 -6.24
CA VAL A 144 15.05 12.14 -6.20
C VAL A 144 15.72 10.82 -5.81
N MET A 145 14.95 9.78 -5.50
CA MET A 145 15.48 8.47 -5.15
C MET A 145 16.29 7.93 -6.33
N ASP A 146 17.60 7.79 -6.12
CA ASP A 146 18.53 7.36 -7.16
C ASP A 146 18.44 5.86 -7.43
N TRP A 147 18.64 5.51 -8.70
CA TRP A 147 18.60 4.16 -9.21
C TRP A 147 20.02 3.75 -9.53
N LYS A 148 20.78 3.39 -8.50
CA LYS A 148 22.16 2.90 -8.66
C LYS A 148 22.14 1.54 -9.36
N GLY A 149 22.88 1.43 -10.47
CA GLY A 149 23.06 0.20 -11.26
C GLY A 149 23.07 0.46 -12.77
N GLU A 150 23.75 -0.40 -13.54
CA GLU A 150 23.65 -0.41 -15.01
C GLU A 150 22.33 -1.06 -15.47
N GLU A 151 21.82 -2.02 -14.68
CA GLU A 151 20.54 -2.70 -14.91
C GLU A 151 19.40 -2.07 -14.11
N ALA A 152 18.19 -2.11 -14.66
CA ALA A 152 16.99 -1.63 -13.97
C ALA A 152 16.66 -2.57 -12.79
N PRO A 153 16.43 -2.03 -11.57
CA PRO A 153 16.16 -2.86 -10.40
C PRO A 153 14.83 -3.60 -10.55
N THR A 154 14.69 -4.75 -9.89
CA THR A 154 13.40 -5.48 -9.85
C THR A 154 12.39 -4.78 -8.97
N VAL A 155 11.11 -5.17 -9.09
CA VAL A 155 10.03 -4.66 -8.22
C VAL A 155 10.31 -4.98 -6.75
N ASP A 156 10.83 -6.16 -6.44
CA ASP A 156 11.19 -6.53 -5.07
C ASP A 156 12.33 -5.67 -4.50
N GLU A 157 13.38 -5.41 -5.29
CA GLU A 157 14.47 -4.52 -4.87
C GLU A 157 13.97 -3.11 -4.59
N VAL A 158 13.10 -2.58 -5.46
CA VAL A 158 12.47 -1.27 -5.24
C VAL A 158 11.59 -1.31 -4.00
N ALA A 159 10.80 -2.37 -3.79
CA ALA A 159 9.98 -2.54 -2.59
C ALA A 159 10.83 -2.57 -1.32
N GLY A 160 11.98 -3.25 -1.33
CA GLY A 160 12.94 -3.26 -0.22
C GLY A 160 13.46 -1.85 0.10
N ARG A 161 13.86 -1.08 -0.92
CA ARG A 161 14.31 0.32 -0.74
C ARG A 161 13.20 1.21 -0.17
N LEU A 162 11.96 1.03 -0.63
CA LEU A 162 10.79 1.75 -0.13
C LEU A 162 10.50 1.45 1.35
N ARG A 163 10.58 0.17 1.77
CA ARG A 163 10.44 -0.23 3.17
C ARG A 163 11.54 0.37 4.04
N GLN A 164 12.80 0.28 3.60
CA GLN A 164 13.93 0.85 4.33
C GLN A 164 13.80 2.36 4.52
N TYR A 165 13.29 3.06 3.49
CA TYR A 165 13.02 4.48 3.58
C TYR A 165 11.92 4.80 4.61
N GLU A 166 10.82 4.04 4.61
CA GLU A 166 9.73 4.22 5.59
C GLU A 166 10.20 3.95 7.03
N GLU A 167 11.01 2.91 7.24
CA GLU A 167 11.61 2.58 8.53
C GLU A 167 12.53 3.71 9.02
N SER A 168 13.34 4.28 8.13
CA SER A 168 14.21 5.42 8.45
C SER A 168 13.42 6.67 8.85
N LEU A 169 12.34 6.98 8.11
CA LEU A 169 11.43 8.07 8.46
C LEU A 169 10.79 7.85 9.82
N SER A 170 10.25 6.66 10.06
CA SER A 170 9.58 6.30 11.30
C SER A 170 10.53 6.40 12.49
N SER A 171 11.75 5.87 12.36
CA SER A 171 12.79 5.96 13.38
C SER A 171 13.18 7.42 13.69
N SER A 172 13.35 8.25 12.65
CA SER A 172 13.66 9.67 12.83
C SER A 172 12.54 10.42 13.55
N LEU A 173 11.28 10.11 13.25
CA LEU A 173 10.12 10.74 13.90
C LEU A 173 10.02 10.32 15.38
N ILE A 174 10.20 9.03 15.67
CA ILE A 174 10.21 8.52 17.05
C ILE A 174 11.29 9.24 17.86
N SER A 175 12.52 9.34 17.34
CA SER A 175 13.61 10.04 18.01
C SER A 175 13.33 11.52 18.26
N ALA A 176 12.70 12.21 17.31
CA ALA A 176 12.30 13.61 17.48
C ALA A 176 11.22 13.77 18.56
N VAL A 177 10.25 12.87 18.61
CA VAL A 177 9.18 12.86 19.62
C VAL A 177 9.76 12.56 21.01
N GLU A 178 10.66 11.58 21.15
CA GLU A 178 11.35 11.28 22.40
C GLU A 178 12.14 12.49 22.93
N LYS A 179 12.88 13.17 22.03
CA LYS A 179 13.65 14.36 22.39
C LYS A 179 12.75 15.53 22.83
N LEU A 180 11.58 15.68 22.21
CA LEU A 180 10.59 16.68 22.62
C LEU A 180 9.93 16.31 23.96
N SER A 181 9.56 15.04 24.14
CA SER A 181 9.01 14.53 25.39
C SER A 181 9.95 14.79 26.57
N TRP A 182 11.22 14.45 26.41
CA TRP A 182 12.27 14.73 27.38
C TRP A 182 12.38 16.23 27.73
N LYS A 183 12.37 17.11 26.72
CA LYS A 183 12.40 18.56 26.94
C LYS A 183 11.15 19.09 27.65
N LEU A 184 9.98 18.53 27.35
CA LEU A 184 8.73 18.90 28.03
C LEU A 184 8.77 18.50 29.50
N GLN A 185 9.27 17.30 29.81
CA GLN A 185 9.45 16.85 31.20
C GLN A 185 10.42 17.77 31.96
N GLN A 186 11.55 18.13 31.35
CA GLN A 186 12.48 19.09 31.96
C GLN A 186 11.81 20.45 32.23
N LEU A 187 10.99 20.94 31.30
CA LEU A 187 10.28 22.21 31.48
C LEU A 187 9.26 22.12 32.62
N GLU A 188 8.53 21.00 32.71
CA GLU A 188 7.57 20.73 33.78
C GLU A 188 8.26 20.66 35.15
N GLU A 189 9.38 19.95 35.24
CA GLU A 189 10.22 19.92 36.44
C GLU A 189 10.71 21.33 36.80
N ASN A 190 11.26 22.08 35.85
CA ASN A 190 11.73 23.46 36.09
C ASN A 190 10.62 24.41 36.56
N LEU A 191 9.39 24.27 36.04
CA LEU A 191 8.23 25.04 36.48
C LEU A 191 7.74 24.59 37.86
N SER A 192 7.79 23.29 38.16
CA SER A 192 7.48 22.73 39.48
C SER A 192 8.46 23.23 40.53
N TYR A 193 9.75 23.35 40.21
CA TYR A 193 10.77 23.86 41.14
C TYR A 193 10.89 25.39 41.17
N SER A 194 10.11 26.14 40.39
CA SER A 194 10.12 27.62 40.43
C SER A 194 9.21 28.16 41.55
N PRO A 195 9.77 28.75 42.63
CA PRO A 195 8.96 29.22 43.76
C PRO A 195 8.00 30.33 43.35
N THR A 196 8.40 31.19 42.40
CA THR A 196 7.61 32.33 41.93
C THR A 196 6.36 31.87 41.16
N VAL A 197 6.49 30.83 40.33
CA VAL A 197 5.37 30.26 39.57
C VAL A 197 4.42 29.50 40.49
N GLN A 198 4.93 28.67 41.42
CA GLN A 198 4.11 28.03 42.45
C GLN A 198 3.35 29.05 43.31
N THR A 199 4.00 30.15 43.71
CA THR A 199 3.39 31.22 44.50
C THR A 199 2.27 31.90 43.72
N THR A 200 2.49 32.15 42.42
CA THR A 200 1.48 32.78 41.54
C THR A 200 0.28 31.85 41.31
N ILE A 201 0.51 30.55 41.05
CA ILE A 201 -0.55 29.54 40.90
C ILE A 201 -1.34 29.39 42.20
N SER A 202 -0.65 29.35 43.35
CA SER A 202 -1.28 29.25 44.67
C SER A 202 -2.09 30.51 45.02
N ALA A 203 -1.58 31.69 44.68
CA ALA A 203 -2.28 32.96 44.87
C ALA A 203 -3.53 33.06 43.97
N ILE A 204 -3.47 32.58 42.72
CA ILE A 204 -4.63 32.54 41.82
C ILE A 204 -5.68 31.54 42.34
N ARG A 205 -5.27 30.32 42.73
CA ARG A 205 -6.18 29.31 43.30
C ARG A 205 -6.85 29.80 44.58
N SER A 206 -6.10 30.43 45.50
CA SER A 206 -6.64 31.02 46.72
C SER A 206 -7.63 32.16 46.42
N LYS A 207 -7.33 33.03 45.45
CA LYS A 207 -8.26 34.07 45.01
C LYS A 207 -9.57 33.50 44.44
N CYS A 208 -9.50 32.49 43.57
CA CYS A 208 -10.68 31.83 43.01
C CYS A 208 -11.54 31.14 44.08
N PHE A 209 -10.93 30.43 45.03
CA PHE A 209 -11.65 29.82 46.16
C PHE A 209 -12.32 30.88 47.07
N SER A 210 -11.63 31.99 47.35
CA SER A 210 -12.19 33.08 48.17
C SER A 210 -13.37 33.82 47.50
N ALA A 211 -13.40 33.85 46.17
CA ALA A 211 -14.48 34.43 45.39
C ALA A 211 -15.72 33.51 45.39
N GLN A 212 -15.50 32.19 45.35
CA GLN A 212 -16.56 31.19 45.41
C GLN A 212 -17.23 31.16 46.79
N GLU A 213 -16.48 31.21 47.90
CA GLU A 213 -17.05 31.31 49.25
C GLU A 213 -17.83 32.62 49.50
N ARG A 214 -17.41 33.74 48.88
CA ARG A 214 -18.17 35.01 48.94
C ARG A 214 -19.48 34.96 48.17
N GLY A 215 -19.56 34.16 47.10
CA GLY A 215 -20.82 33.90 46.39
C GLY A 215 -21.82 33.08 47.21
N TYR A 216 -21.34 32.17 48.07
CA TYR A 216 -22.21 31.36 48.93
C TYR A 216 -22.67 32.06 50.21
N ARG A 217 -21.95 33.09 50.68
CA ARG A 217 -22.35 33.87 51.88
C ARG A 217 -23.34 35.01 51.58
N GLY A 218 -23.77 35.17 50.33
CA GLY A 218 -24.84 36.10 49.91
C GLY A 218 -26.25 35.49 49.91
N TYR A 219 -26.37 34.18 50.19
CA TYR A 219 -27.65 33.48 50.28
C TYR A 219 -27.73 32.72 51.62
N THR A 220 -28.04 33.45 52.68
CA THR A 220 -28.74 32.90 53.84
C THR A 220 -30.09 33.62 53.93
N PRO A 221 -31.22 32.89 54.01
CA PRO A 221 -32.57 33.46 54.10
C PRO A 221 -32.74 34.42 55.28
#